data_AF-A0A1B8C924-F1
#
_entry.id   AF-A0A1B8C924-F1
#
_cell.length_a   1.000
_cell.length_b   1.000
_cell.length_c   1.000
_cell.angle_alpha   90.00
_cell.angle_beta   90.00
_cell.angle_gamma   90.00
#
_symmetry.space_group_name_H-M   'P 1'
#
loop_
_entity.id
_entity.type
_entity.pdbx_description
1 polymer ?
#
loop_
_entity_poly.entity_id
_entity_poly.type
_entity_poly.pdbx_seq_one_letter_code
_entity_poly.pdbx_strand_id
1 'polypeptide(L)'
;MAVLSTYSRYGRPPTLNDPLPIFQHDLAGFEDAHLIEPFAPQLKANKFIGLPQVMPHDFNLTDGSHGVMYVTFRMGPRRELVFRIGPETIMRRAIDCCLRSWVHPEGREFMAWELLFYLPCNTRIDYYKPLTAMELGVENHDLIDVFSESHGG
;
A
#
# COMPACT_ATOMS: atom_id res chain seq x y z
N MET A 1 46.53 -24.10 -39.84
CA MET A 1 47.10 -25.44 -39.57
C MET A 1 46.65 -25.80 -38.15
N ALA A 2 45.89 -26.84 -37.81
CA ALA A 2 45.52 -28.15 -38.40
C ALA A 2 43.97 -28.37 -38.27
N VAL A 3 43.21 -28.73 -39.32
CA VAL A 3 42.58 -30.06 -39.65
C VAL A 3 41.99 -30.85 -38.47
N LEU A 4 40.80 -31.50 -38.48
CA LEU A 4 39.93 -32.07 -39.53
C LEU A 4 38.50 -32.37 -38.95
N SER A 5 37.52 -32.48 -39.86
CA SER A 5 36.08 -32.81 -39.71
C SER A 5 35.76 -34.24 -39.23
N THR A 6 34.49 -34.52 -38.80
CA THR A 6 33.48 -35.35 -39.55
C THR A 6 32.14 -35.62 -38.81
N TYR A 7 31.03 -35.34 -39.50
CA TYR A 7 29.72 -36.04 -39.69
C TYR A 7 29.09 -36.96 -38.61
N SER A 8 27.88 -36.65 -38.11
CA SER A 8 26.51 -37.02 -38.62
C SER A 8 26.08 -38.45 -38.32
N ARG A 9 24.83 -38.67 -37.87
CA ARG A 9 23.90 -39.76 -38.29
C ARG A 9 22.52 -39.66 -37.59
N TYR A 10 21.48 -39.32 -38.38
CA TYR A 10 20.06 -39.74 -38.37
C TYR A 10 19.22 -39.65 -37.07
N GLY A 11 17.92 -39.28 -37.05
CA GLY A 11 16.93 -39.14 -38.13
C GLY A 11 15.60 -38.51 -37.63
N ARG A 12 14.78 -38.13 -38.62
CA ARG A 12 13.49 -37.39 -38.56
C ARG A 12 12.30 -38.23 -38.00
N PRO A 13 11.14 -37.59 -37.68
CA PRO A 13 9.96 -38.12 -36.95
C PRO A 13 8.98 -38.87 -37.86
N PRO A 14 7.79 -39.31 -37.38
CA PRO A 14 6.61 -38.45 -37.50
C PRO A 14 5.45 -38.69 -36.47
N THR A 15 4.50 -37.73 -36.39
CA THR A 15 3.01 -37.87 -36.29
C THR A 15 2.41 -38.83 -35.23
N LEU A 16 1.44 -38.48 -34.36
CA LEU A 16 0.07 -37.94 -34.60
C LEU A 16 -0.87 -38.77 -33.68
N ASN A 17 -1.93 -38.14 -33.19
CA ASN A 17 -3.13 -38.70 -32.53
C ASN A 17 -3.05 -39.02 -31.02
N ASP A 18 -3.72 -38.15 -30.25
CA ASP A 18 -4.58 -38.53 -29.12
C ASP A 18 -5.44 -39.76 -29.48
N PRO A 19 -5.79 -40.65 -28.52
CA PRO A 19 -6.89 -40.30 -27.59
C PRO A 19 -6.84 -40.95 -26.18
N LEU A 20 -7.46 -40.28 -25.19
CA LEU A 20 -8.11 -40.93 -24.02
C LEU A 20 -9.11 -42.01 -24.50
N PRO A 21 -9.60 -42.98 -23.69
CA PRO A 21 -9.61 -43.10 -22.22
C PRO A 21 -9.25 -44.53 -21.74
N ILE A 22 -9.33 -44.84 -20.45
CA ILE A 22 -9.97 -46.06 -19.90
C ILE A 22 -10.01 -45.95 -18.38
N PHE A 23 -11.25 -46.02 -17.89
CA PHE A 23 -11.64 -46.18 -16.51
C PHE A 23 -11.09 -47.50 -15.94
N GLN A 24 -10.44 -47.45 -14.77
CA GLN A 24 -10.44 -48.58 -13.87
C GLN A 24 -11.25 -48.20 -12.63
N HIS A 25 -12.48 -48.71 -12.64
CA HIS A 25 -13.26 -48.98 -11.44
C HIS A 25 -12.48 -49.98 -10.57
N ASP A 26 -12.36 -49.69 -9.29
CA ASP A 26 -12.47 -50.74 -8.29
C ASP A 26 -13.36 -50.26 -7.15
N LEU A 27 -14.46 -51.00 -6.97
CA LEU A 27 -15.52 -50.78 -6.00
C LEU A 27 -15.20 -51.68 -4.81
N ALA A 28 -14.96 -51.09 -3.64
CA ALA A 28 -15.04 -51.80 -2.38
C ALA A 28 -15.83 -50.97 -1.36
N GLY A 29 -17.09 -51.36 -1.17
CA GLY A 29 -17.82 -51.30 0.12
C GLY A 29 -18.28 -49.94 0.65
N PHE A 30 -19.59 -49.66 0.46
CA PHE A 30 -20.61 -49.22 1.45
C PHE A 30 -20.07 -48.82 2.86
N GLU A 31 -20.44 -47.73 3.53
CA GLU A 31 -21.58 -46.79 3.52
C GLU A 31 -21.16 -45.62 4.44
N ASP A 32 -21.26 -44.36 4.00
CA ASP A 32 -22.08 -43.34 4.66
C ASP A 32 -22.05 -42.02 3.88
N ALA A 33 -23.22 -41.43 3.73
CA ALA A 33 -23.52 -40.36 2.80
C ALA A 33 -23.23 -38.98 3.40
N HIS A 34 -22.16 -38.32 2.96
CA HIS A 34 -22.06 -36.85 2.97
C HIS A 34 -21.33 -36.35 1.71
N LEU A 35 -22.11 -36.15 0.65
CA LEU A 35 -21.81 -35.20 -0.42
C LEU A 35 -21.71 -33.80 0.20
N ILE A 36 -20.56 -33.14 0.06
CA ILE A 36 -20.36 -31.89 -0.70
C ILE A 36 -18.85 -31.64 -0.81
N GLU A 37 -18.47 -31.21 -2.01
CA GLU A 37 -17.12 -31.04 -2.56
C GLU A 37 -16.09 -30.29 -1.71
N PRO A 38 -14.80 -30.63 -1.90
CA PRO A 38 -13.66 -29.85 -1.42
C PRO A 38 -13.38 -28.67 -2.38
N PHE A 39 -13.74 -27.45 -1.99
CA PHE A 39 -13.15 -26.27 -2.62
C PHE A 39 -11.84 -25.90 -1.91
N ALA A 40 -10.74 -26.34 -2.54
CA ALA A 40 -9.38 -25.94 -2.21
C ALA A 40 -9.24 -24.40 -2.16
N PRO A 41 -8.56 -23.81 -1.15
CA PRO A 41 -8.07 -22.45 -1.27
C PRO A 41 -6.82 -22.47 -2.18
N GLN A 42 -7.03 -22.61 -3.49
CA GLN A 42 -6.04 -22.27 -4.51
C GLN A 42 -6.46 -21.00 -5.24
N LEU A 43 -6.68 -19.92 -4.49
CA LEU A 43 -6.53 -18.59 -5.08
C LEU A 43 -5.05 -18.26 -5.11
N LYS A 44 -4.43 -18.73 -6.21
CA LYS A 44 -3.23 -18.17 -6.82
C LYS A 44 -3.20 -16.66 -6.58
N ALA A 45 -2.28 -16.22 -5.73
CA ALA A 45 -1.76 -14.87 -5.77
C ALA A 45 -1.07 -14.68 -7.12
N ASN A 46 -1.86 -14.39 -8.15
CA ASN A 46 -1.36 -13.75 -9.36
C ASN A 46 -0.86 -12.38 -8.91
N LYS A 47 0.45 -12.31 -8.58
CA LYS A 47 1.20 -11.06 -8.59
C LYS A 47 1.09 -10.49 -9.99
N PHE A 48 0.04 -9.72 -10.22
CA PHE A 48 -0.16 -8.96 -11.43
C PHE A 48 0.89 -7.85 -11.42
N ILE A 49 1.77 -7.90 -12.41
CA ILE A 49 2.82 -6.93 -12.67
C ILE A 49 2.14 -5.60 -13.02
N GLY A 50 2.47 -4.52 -12.30
CA GLY A 50 2.26 -3.15 -12.78
C GLY A 50 1.23 -2.26 -12.06
N LEU A 51 0.63 -2.68 -10.94
CA LEU A 51 -0.19 -1.75 -10.14
C LEU A 51 0.72 -0.89 -9.25
N PRO A 52 0.52 0.46 -9.21
CA PRO A 52 1.23 1.31 -8.26
C PRO A 52 0.95 0.76 -6.87
N GLN A 53 2.02 0.44 -6.14
CA GLN A 53 1.92 -0.13 -4.80
C GLN A 53 1.19 0.89 -3.92
N VAL A 54 -0.07 0.60 -3.58
CA VAL A 54 -0.87 1.46 -2.71
C VAL A 54 -0.29 1.32 -1.30
N MET A 55 0.35 2.36 -0.80
CA MET A 55 0.86 2.38 0.57
C MET A 55 -0.34 2.48 1.53
N PRO A 56 -0.35 1.73 2.65
CA PRO A 56 -1.36 1.92 3.68
C PRO A 56 -1.32 3.37 4.18
N HIS A 57 -2.50 3.98 4.30
CA HIS A 57 -2.67 5.36 4.75
C HIS A 57 -4.00 5.49 5.50
N ASP A 58 -4.08 6.41 6.45
CA ASP A 58 -5.26 6.67 7.27
C ASP A 58 -6.25 7.59 6.55
N PHE A 59 -5.74 8.56 5.80
CA PHE A 59 -6.54 9.58 5.12
C PHE A 59 -6.10 9.79 3.68
N ASN A 60 -7.07 9.92 2.78
CA ASN A 60 -6.84 10.24 1.37
C ASN A 60 -7.43 11.62 1.05
N LEU A 61 -6.56 12.59 0.81
CA LEU A 61 -6.90 14.00 0.53
C LEU A 61 -6.46 14.43 -0.88
N THR A 62 -6.26 13.46 -1.78
CA THR A 62 -5.77 13.74 -3.14
C THR A 62 -6.79 14.40 -4.06
N ASP A 63 -8.10 14.33 -3.77
CA ASP A 63 -9.19 14.88 -4.60
C ASP A 63 -9.04 14.60 -6.13
N GLY A 64 -8.40 13.48 -6.50
CA GLY A 64 -8.15 13.12 -7.91
C GLY A 64 -6.89 13.75 -8.54
N SER A 65 -6.00 14.34 -7.74
CA SER A 65 -4.75 14.95 -8.20
C SER A 65 -3.80 13.96 -8.89
N HIS A 66 -3.08 14.46 -9.90
CA HIS A 66 -2.16 13.69 -10.75
C HIS A 66 -0.74 13.50 -10.16
N GLY A 67 -0.47 14.03 -8.96
CA GLY A 67 0.76 13.76 -8.21
C GLY A 67 0.39 13.34 -6.80
N VAL A 68 0.79 12.13 -6.39
CA VAL A 68 0.41 11.58 -5.08
C VAL A 68 1.66 11.47 -4.22
N MET A 69 1.57 12.00 -3.01
CA MET A 69 2.60 11.95 -1.99
C MET A 69 2.01 11.34 -0.72
N TYR A 70 2.84 10.61 0.02
CA TYR A 70 2.49 10.05 1.32
C TYR A 70 3.26 10.79 2.39
N VAL A 71 2.58 11.46 3.31
CA VAL A 71 3.22 12.22 4.40
C VAL A 71 2.76 11.68 5.74
N THR A 72 3.64 11.71 6.73
CA THR A 72 3.34 11.20 8.08
C THR A 72 3.32 12.35 9.07
N PHE A 73 2.21 12.51 9.77
CA PHE A 73 2.11 13.44 10.90
C PHE A 73 2.34 12.65 12.17
N ARG A 74 3.29 13.08 13.00
CA ARG A 74 3.66 12.36 14.22
C ARG A 74 3.60 13.26 15.45
N MET A 75 2.83 12.84 16.44
CA MET A 75 2.79 13.46 17.76
C MET A 75 3.39 12.52 18.81
N GLY A 76 4.65 12.75 19.15
CA GLY A 76 5.40 11.90 20.08
C GLY A 76 5.62 10.47 19.54
N PRO A 77 5.97 9.49 20.40
CA PRO A 77 6.44 8.17 19.96
C PRO A 77 5.34 7.17 19.59
N ARG A 78 4.05 7.51 19.72
CA ARG A 78 2.94 6.53 19.62
C ARG A 78 1.76 6.98 18.77
N ARG A 79 1.74 8.22 18.29
CA ARG A 79 0.60 8.77 17.56
C ARG A 79 1.09 9.24 16.20
N GLU A 80 0.76 8.47 15.19
CA GLU A 80 1.12 8.75 13.80
C GLU A 80 -0.13 8.64 12.94
N LEU A 81 -0.22 9.49 11.93
CA LEU A 81 -1.24 9.45 10.89
C LEU A 81 -0.56 9.61 9.54
N VAL A 82 -0.81 8.69 8.64
CA VAL A 82 -0.27 8.68 7.28
C VAL A 82 -1.33 9.21 6.32
N PHE A 83 -0.98 10.25 5.59
CA PHE A 83 -1.85 10.93 4.64
C PHE A 83 -1.37 10.68 3.22
N ARG A 84 -2.31 10.31 2.35
CA ARG A 84 -2.13 10.35 0.90
C ARG A 84 -2.65 11.70 0.40
N ILE A 85 -1.76 12.59 -0.03
CA ILE A 85 -2.05 13.97 -0.45
C ILE A 85 -1.55 14.24 -1.88
N GLY A 86 -2.01 15.33 -2.48
CA GLY A 86 -1.43 15.88 -3.70
C GLY A 86 -0.74 17.23 -3.45
N PRO A 87 0.02 17.74 -4.43
CA PRO A 87 0.71 19.03 -4.30
C PRO A 87 -0.25 20.19 -4.03
N GLU A 88 -1.46 20.14 -4.58
CA GLU A 88 -2.50 21.15 -4.40
C GLU A 88 -3.33 20.97 -3.12
N THR A 89 -3.08 19.93 -2.33
CA THR A 89 -3.82 19.71 -1.09
C THR A 89 -3.53 20.84 -0.10
N ILE A 90 -4.56 21.56 0.33
CA ILE A 90 -4.46 22.56 1.39
C ILE A 90 -4.13 21.86 2.71
N MET A 91 -2.97 22.15 3.29
CA MET A 91 -2.45 21.42 4.46
C MET A 91 -3.33 21.57 5.71
N ARG A 92 -4.12 22.64 5.79
CA ARG A 92 -5.16 22.79 6.82
C ARG A 92 -6.10 21.59 6.91
N ARG A 93 -6.45 20.95 5.79
CA ARG A 93 -7.34 19.77 5.79
C ARG A 93 -6.70 18.57 6.48
N ALA A 94 -5.39 18.37 6.30
CA ALA A 94 -4.65 17.33 7.01
C ALA A 94 -4.56 17.64 8.51
N ILE A 95 -4.39 18.92 8.87
CA ILE A 95 -4.42 19.36 10.27
C ILE A 95 -5.80 19.12 10.90
N ASP A 96 -6.89 19.45 10.21
CA ASP A 96 -8.26 19.19 10.68
C ASP A 96 -8.49 17.69 10.97
N CYS A 97 -7.96 16.80 10.13
CA CYS A 97 -7.98 15.36 10.39
C CYS A 97 -7.20 15.00 11.67
N CYS A 98 -6.00 15.55 11.86
CA CYS A 98 -5.22 15.33 13.08
C CYS A 98 -5.99 15.76 14.34
N LEU A 99 -6.63 16.94 14.30
CA LEU A 99 -7.39 17.49 15.43
C LEU A 99 -8.61 16.63 15.79
N ARG A 100 -9.26 15.99 14.80
CA ARG A 100 -10.39 15.08 15.02
C ARG A 100 -9.96 13.68 15.46
N SER A 101 -8.78 13.23 15.05
CA SER A 101 -8.29 11.88 15.34
C SER A 101 -7.56 11.78 16.67
N TRP A 102 -6.85 12.83 17.06
CA TRP A 102 -6.11 12.85 18.30
C TRP A 102 -6.92 13.52 19.41
N VAL A 103 -6.86 12.93 20.59
CA VAL A 103 -7.49 13.45 21.80
C VAL A 103 -6.46 13.62 22.90
N HIS A 104 -6.67 14.61 23.76
CA HIS A 104 -5.91 14.76 24.99
C HIS A 104 -6.03 13.49 25.85
N PRO A 105 -5.09 13.21 26.75
CA PRO A 105 -5.20 12.11 27.71
C PRO A 105 -6.50 12.15 28.54
N GLU A 106 -7.04 13.36 28.75
CA GLU A 106 -8.31 13.63 29.46
C GLU A 106 -9.56 13.38 28.59
N GLY A 107 -9.39 13.01 27.33
CA GLY A 107 -10.48 12.66 26.40
C GLY A 107 -11.07 13.83 25.61
N ARG A 108 -10.63 15.07 25.84
CA ARG A 108 -11.05 16.24 25.03
C ARG A 108 -10.30 16.32 23.69
N GLU A 109 -10.94 16.89 22.68
CA GLU A 109 -10.29 17.17 21.38
C GLU A 109 -9.23 18.28 21.50
N PHE A 110 -8.23 18.23 20.61
CA PHE A 110 -7.26 19.31 20.49
C PHE A 110 -7.84 20.49 19.73
N MET A 111 -7.49 21.70 20.16
CA MET A 111 -7.73 22.92 19.39
C MET A 111 -6.55 23.23 18.49
N ALA A 112 -6.79 23.94 17.39
CA ALA A 112 -5.75 24.24 16.39
C ALA A 112 -4.56 25.03 16.96
N TRP A 113 -4.77 25.88 17.96
CA TRP A 113 -3.71 26.63 18.63
C TRP A 113 -2.89 25.80 19.63
N GLU A 114 -3.38 24.61 20.03
CA GLU A 114 -2.68 23.74 20.98
C GLU A 114 -1.64 22.84 20.31
N LEU A 115 -1.70 22.68 18.98
CA LEU A 115 -0.80 21.83 18.21
C LEU A 115 0.08 22.67 17.27
N LEU A 116 1.37 22.37 17.28
CA LEU A 116 2.38 23.02 16.48
C LEU A 116 2.93 22.01 15.47
N PHE A 117 2.79 22.29 14.19
CA PHE A 117 3.17 21.39 13.09
C PHE A 117 4.44 21.91 12.41
N TYR A 118 5.46 21.06 12.28
CA TYR A 118 6.74 21.43 11.69
C TYR A 118 7.15 20.46 10.59
N LEU A 119 7.59 21.02 9.47
CA LEU A 119 8.24 20.27 8.40
C LEU A 119 9.66 19.83 8.82
N PRO A 120 10.26 18.84 8.13
CA PRO A 120 11.65 18.42 8.37
C PRO A 120 12.67 19.57 8.29
N CYS A 121 12.36 20.63 7.52
CA CYS A 121 13.18 21.83 7.41
C CYS A 121 12.95 22.85 8.55
N ASN A 122 12.28 22.47 9.63
CA ASN A 122 11.85 23.31 10.77
C ASN A 122 10.90 24.47 10.39
N THR A 123 10.32 24.45 9.20
CA THR A 123 9.28 25.41 8.83
C THR A 123 7.98 25.05 9.53
N ARG A 124 7.41 26.00 10.28
CA ARG A 124 6.12 25.85 10.93
C ARG A 124 5.00 25.96 9.90
N ILE A 125 4.08 24.98 9.91
CA ILE A 125 2.84 25.05 9.15
C ILE A 125 1.82 25.84 9.97
N ASP A 126 1.40 27.00 9.46
CA ASP A 126 0.40 27.83 10.11
C ASP A 126 -1.02 27.38 9.72
N TYR A 127 -1.82 27.01 10.72
CA TYR A 127 -3.20 26.58 10.54
C TYR A 127 -4.11 27.67 9.94
N TYR A 128 -3.90 28.93 10.30
CA TYR A 128 -4.74 30.06 9.88
C TYR A 128 -4.33 30.63 8.52
N LYS A 129 -3.18 30.21 7.99
CA LYS A 129 -2.71 30.55 6.65
C LYS A 129 -2.82 29.31 5.75
N PRO A 130 -3.92 29.15 5.00
CA PRO A 130 -4.15 27.96 4.20
C PRO A 130 -3.19 27.91 3.01
N LEU A 131 -2.07 27.23 3.19
CA LEU A 131 -1.09 26.95 2.14
C LEU A 131 -1.25 25.52 1.63
N THR A 132 -0.94 25.32 0.35
CA THR A 132 -0.89 23.98 -0.26
C THR A 132 0.39 23.24 0.14
N ALA A 133 0.39 21.92 -0.06
CA ALA A 133 1.58 21.09 0.16
C ALA A 133 2.76 21.59 -0.70
N MET A 134 2.50 21.99 -1.95
CA MET A 134 3.51 22.53 -2.86
C MET A 134 4.08 23.87 -2.37
N GLU A 135 3.24 24.80 -1.92
CA GLU A 135 3.69 26.10 -1.42
C GLU A 135 4.56 25.98 -0.16
N LEU A 136 4.29 24.96 0.65
CA LEU A 136 5.06 24.63 1.85
C LEU A 136 6.32 23.81 1.54
N GLY A 137 6.52 23.38 0.29
CA GLY A 137 7.64 22.53 -0.11
C GLY A 137 7.58 21.13 0.50
N VAL A 138 6.38 20.59 0.70
CA VAL A 138 6.17 19.23 1.21
C VAL A 138 6.55 18.22 0.15
N GLU A 139 7.39 17.25 0.53
CA GLU A 139 7.86 16.18 -0.31
C GLU A 139 7.22 14.83 0.04
N ASN A 140 7.39 13.86 -0.86
CA ASN A 140 6.91 12.51 -0.62
C ASN A 140 7.72 11.84 0.51
N HIS A 141 7.01 11.23 1.46
CA HIS A 141 7.53 10.62 2.68
C HIS A 141 8.05 11.61 3.73
N ASP A 142 7.67 12.89 3.65
CA ASP A 142 7.94 13.85 4.70
C ASP A 142 7.32 13.41 6.04
N LEU A 143 8.11 13.60 7.09
CA LEU A 143 7.70 13.42 8.48
C LEU A 143 7.45 14.79 9.09
N ILE A 144 6.19 15.08 9.38
CA ILE A 144 5.73 16.31 9.99
C ILE A 144 5.65 16.08 11.49
N ASP A 145 6.55 16.71 12.22
CA ASP A 145 6.58 16.64 13.68
C ASP A 145 5.49 17.55 14.27
N VAL A 146 4.69 16.99 15.17
CA VAL A 146 3.60 17.68 15.84
C VAL A 146 3.87 17.71 17.34
N PHE A 147 3.90 18.92 17.90
CA PHE A 147 4.07 19.15 19.32
C PHE A 147 2.81 19.76 19.91
N SER A 148 2.42 19.34 21.11
CA SER A 148 1.45 20.09 21.88
C SER A 148 2.15 21.21 22.67
N GLU A 149 1.51 22.36 22.83
CA GLU A 149 2.05 23.49 23.62
C GLU A 149 2.47 23.06 25.04
N SER A 150 1.82 22.05 25.62
CA SER A 150 2.18 21.51 26.95
C SER A 150 3.54 20.80 26.98
N HIS A 151 4.14 20.48 25.83
CA HIS A 151 5.43 19.81 25.70
C HIS A 151 6.51 20.67 25.02
N GLY A 152 6.16 21.86 24.53
CA GLY A 152 7.11 22.85 24.00
C GLY A 152 7.44 23.85 25.10
N GLY A 153 8.52 23.59 25.85
CA GLY A 153 8.95 24.41 26.99
C GLY A 153 9.23 25.87 26.69
#